data_AF-A0A818KBW4-F1
#
_entry.id   AF-A0A818KBW4-F1
#
_cell.length_a   1.000
_cell.length_b   1.000
_cell.length_c   1.000
_cell.angle_alpha   90.00
_cell.angle_beta   90.00
_cell.angle_gamma   90.00
#
_symmetry.space_group_name_H-M   'P 1'
#
loop_
_entity.id
_entity.type
_entity.pdbx_description
1 polymer ?
#
loop_
_entity_poly.entity_id
_entity_poly.type
_entity_poly.pdbx_seq_one_letter_code
_entity_poly.pdbx_strand_id
1 'polypeptide(L)'
;MAFAVLHTFLMLSIRLYESSRSSSSRGSSNIIGYDLTCSCVSISASVCMQYNCEVSAQKASCFPGSSQMTLVDGTFKSLSHIQIGDKVLVNENNTYEPVISFIHAKREGLFTFLSIKIQSAVSNLSSTLYVSANHLIFDFDSGEAKFAGKFHVNDRVQLIENNQIVPGKIISIQSTKQEGYYAPLTPSGTIVINGVLASNYATVSNHGLAHKVMSIYRWWIHLIGGSKWNEEIPCMLQIMLTIEQIIRWCSGQILIDSYI
;
A
#
# COMPACT_ATOMS: atom_id res chain seq x y z
N MET A 1 30.82 11.46 -13.49
CA MET A 1 30.25 11.06 -14.79
C MET A 1 29.08 10.08 -14.68
N ALA A 2 29.11 9.07 -13.80
CA ALA A 2 27.99 8.12 -13.62
C ALA A 2 26.63 8.76 -13.25
N PHE A 3 26.64 9.81 -12.41
CA PHE A 3 25.41 10.52 -12.01
C PHE A 3 24.70 11.27 -13.14
N ALA A 4 25.46 11.80 -14.11
CA ALA A 4 24.88 12.49 -15.27
C ALA A 4 24.22 11.49 -16.22
N VAL A 5 24.80 10.30 -16.39
CA VAL A 5 24.27 9.23 -17.24
C VAL A 5 23.00 8.62 -16.63
N LEU A 6 22.94 8.46 -15.30
CA LEU A 6 21.74 7.98 -14.62
C LEU A 6 20.59 9.02 -14.69
N HIS A 7 20.93 10.30 -14.54
CA HIS A 7 19.96 11.40 -14.65
C HIS A 7 19.41 11.54 -16.08
N THR A 8 20.24 11.39 -17.10
CA THR A 8 19.76 11.44 -18.49
C THR A 8 18.92 10.21 -18.84
N PHE A 9 19.29 9.02 -18.35
CA PHE A 9 18.47 7.80 -18.52
C PHE A 9 17.09 7.97 -17.89
N LEU A 10 17.03 8.46 -16.65
CA LEU A 10 15.77 8.68 -15.93
C LEU A 10 14.86 9.69 -16.65
N MET A 11 15.43 10.80 -17.13
CA MET A 11 14.69 11.82 -17.87
C MET A 11 14.22 11.33 -19.25
N LEU A 12 15.00 10.48 -19.92
CA LEU A 12 14.59 9.87 -21.19
C LEU A 12 13.43 8.89 -20.98
N SER A 13 13.48 8.07 -19.93
CA SER A 13 12.43 7.12 -19.59
C SER A 13 11.11 7.83 -19.25
N ILE A 14 11.16 8.97 -18.56
CA ILE A 14 9.97 9.79 -18.25
C ILE A 14 9.34 10.33 -19.54
N ARG A 15 10.14 10.88 -20.47
CA ARG A 15 9.63 11.40 -21.76
C ARG A 15 9.03 10.31 -22.65
N LEU A 16 9.64 9.13 -22.67
CA LEU A 16 9.12 7.99 -23.44
C LEU A 16 7.80 7.47 -22.86
N TYR A 17 7.64 7.51 -21.53
CA TYR A 17 6.38 7.16 -20.86
C TYR A 17 5.26 8.16 -21.18
N GLU A 18 5.54 9.47 -21.16
CA GLU A 18 4.56 10.51 -21.54
C GLU A 18 4.09 10.38 -22.99
N SER A 19 5.00 10.01 -23.90
CA SER A 19 4.66 9.79 -25.32
C SER A 19 3.75 8.58 -25.55
N SER A 20 3.75 7.59 -24.66
CA SER A 20 2.89 6.39 -24.76
C SER A 20 1.44 6.65 -24.31
N ARG A 21 1.19 7.75 -23.60
CA ARG A 21 -0.13 8.10 -23.04
C ARG A 21 -1.04 8.83 -24.03
N SER A 22 -0.49 9.34 -25.14
CA SER A 22 -1.27 10.16 -26.09
C SER A 22 -2.10 9.36 -27.10
N SER A 23 -2.09 8.02 -27.07
CA SER A 23 -2.68 7.17 -28.11
C SER A 23 -3.69 6.13 -27.60
N SER A 24 -4.67 6.55 -26.80
CA SER A 24 -5.91 5.75 -26.68
C SER A 24 -7.15 6.62 -26.54
N SER A 25 -7.77 6.94 -27.67
CA SER A 25 -9.11 7.53 -27.76
C SER A 25 -10.14 6.44 -28.07
N ARG A 26 -10.85 5.95 -27.05
CA ARG A 26 -12.18 5.33 -27.20
C ARG A 26 -13.06 5.77 -26.04
N GLY A 27 -14.23 6.32 -26.38
CA GLY A 27 -15.16 6.95 -25.45
C GLY A 27 -15.71 5.96 -24.43
N SER A 28 -15.15 6.03 -23.22
CA SER A 28 -15.75 5.49 -21.99
C SER A 28 -16.26 6.68 -21.20
N SER A 29 -17.54 6.69 -20.85
CA SER A 29 -18.11 7.69 -19.94
C SER A 29 -17.59 7.41 -18.53
N ASN A 30 -16.45 8.02 -18.20
CA ASN A 30 -15.89 8.07 -16.85
C ASN A 30 -16.88 8.78 -15.92
N ILE A 31 -17.63 8.03 -15.11
CA ILE A 31 -18.05 8.56 -13.81
C ILE A 31 -17.00 8.05 -12.79
N ILE A 32 -16.76 8.89 -11.80
CA ILE A 32 -15.53 8.99 -11.02
C ILE A 32 -15.11 7.64 -10.41
N GLY A 33 -13.97 7.12 -10.87
CA GLY A 33 -13.18 6.12 -10.16
C GLY A 33 -13.69 4.67 -10.17
N TYR A 34 -14.50 4.31 -11.17
CA TYR A 34 -14.80 2.93 -11.52
C TYR A 34 -14.25 2.59 -12.92
N ASP A 35 -14.15 1.31 -13.26
CA ASP A 35 -14.33 0.86 -14.64
C ASP A 35 -15.73 0.24 -14.71
N LEU A 36 -16.69 1.00 -15.25
CA LEU A 36 -18.09 0.59 -15.34
C LEU A 36 -18.27 0.05 -16.74
N THR A 37 -18.31 -1.27 -16.84
CA THR A 37 -18.59 -1.95 -18.09
C THR A 37 -20.10 -2.17 -18.16
N CYS A 38 -20.77 -1.30 -18.91
CA CYS A 38 -22.20 -1.45 -19.17
C CYS A 38 -22.39 -2.23 -20.47
N SER A 39 -23.04 -3.39 -20.36
CA SER A 39 -23.46 -4.23 -21.47
C SER A 39 -24.93 -3.96 -21.77
N CYS A 40 -25.29 -3.70 -23.02
CA CYS A 40 -26.69 -3.64 -23.40
C CYS A 40 -27.31 -5.04 -23.32
N VAL A 41 -28.38 -5.20 -22.54
CA VAL A 41 -29.09 -6.48 -22.38
C VAL A 41 -30.45 -6.51 -23.06
N SER A 42 -30.96 -5.36 -23.52
CA SER A 42 -32.21 -5.27 -24.28
C SER A 42 -32.13 -4.19 -25.34
N ILE A 43 -32.45 -4.54 -26.59
CA ILE A 43 -32.42 -3.63 -27.75
C ILE A 43 -33.82 -3.59 -28.38
N SER A 44 -34.29 -2.38 -28.69
CA SER A 44 -35.49 -2.14 -29.49
C SER A 44 -35.20 -1.06 -30.52
N ALA A 45 -35.58 -1.28 -31.78
CA ALA A 45 -35.35 -0.35 -32.89
C ALA A 45 -33.89 0.16 -32.97
N SER A 46 -32.92 -0.74 -32.75
CA SER A 46 -31.48 -0.42 -32.72
C SER A 46 -31.05 0.55 -31.61
N VAL A 47 -31.91 0.79 -30.62
CA VAL A 47 -31.63 1.57 -29.42
C VAL A 47 -31.57 0.62 -28.22
N CYS A 48 -30.55 0.77 -27.39
CA CYS A 48 -30.46 0.01 -26.15
C CYS A 48 -31.50 0.53 -25.15
N MET A 49 -32.39 -0.35 -24.73
CA MET A 49 -33.46 -0.04 -23.76
C MET A 49 -33.06 -0.36 -22.33
N GLN A 50 -32.09 -1.27 -22.13
CA GLN A 50 -31.63 -1.68 -20.81
C GLN A 50 -30.14 -2.03 -20.82
N TYR A 51 -29.42 -1.49 -19.84
CA TYR A 51 -28.01 -1.80 -19.61
C TYR A 51 -27.86 -2.61 -18.32
N ASN A 52 -26.99 -3.62 -18.36
CA ASN A 52 -26.43 -4.25 -17.16
C ASN A 52 -25.01 -3.72 -16.97
N CYS A 53 -24.76 -3.08 -15.83
CA CYS A 53 -23.48 -2.44 -15.56
C CYS A 53 -22.74 -3.18 -14.45
N GLU A 54 -21.54 -3.66 -14.76
CA GLU A 54 -20.66 -4.28 -13.78
C GLU A 54 -19.59 -3.29 -13.33
N VAL A 55 -19.41 -3.20 -12.00
CA VAL A 55 -18.36 -2.39 -11.38
C VAL A 55 -17.15 -3.29 -11.14
N SER A 56 -16.13 -3.18 -11.99
CA SER A 56 -14.85 -3.83 -11.74
C SER A 56 -14.03 -3.01 -10.75
N ALA A 57 -13.80 -3.56 -9.56
CA ALA A 57 -12.97 -2.92 -8.55
C ALA A 57 -11.49 -3.15 -8.90
N GLN A 58 -10.74 -2.05 -9.04
CA GLN A 58 -9.30 -2.13 -9.21
C GLN A 58 -8.66 -2.71 -7.93
N LYS A 59 -7.64 -3.57 -8.09
CA LYS A 59 -6.88 -4.10 -6.95
C LYS A 59 -6.04 -2.96 -6.35
N ALA A 60 -6.36 -2.55 -5.12
CA ALA A 60 -5.49 -1.66 -4.35
C ALA A 60 -4.28 -2.43 -3.82
N SER A 61 -3.18 -1.72 -3.59
CA SER A 61 -1.96 -2.22 -2.96
C SER A 61 -1.67 -1.56 -1.61
N CYS A 62 -2.61 -0.81 -1.02
CA CYS A 62 -2.33 0.07 0.13
C CYS A 62 -3.44 0.06 1.19
N PHE A 63 -3.68 1.22 1.83
CA PHE A 63 -4.78 1.49 2.78
C PHE A 63 -5.77 2.49 2.19
N PRO A 64 -7.06 2.46 2.56
CA PRO A 64 -8.05 3.42 2.08
C PRO A 64 -7.91 4.79 2.74
N GLY A 65 -8.49 5.83 2.12
CA GLY A 65 -8.38 7.21 2.59
C GLY A 65 -9.00 7.46 3.97
N SER A 66 -9.99 6.66 4.36
CA SER A 66 -10.69 6.73 5.67
C SER A 66 -9.91 6.13 6.83
N SER A 67 -8.83 5.37 6.57
CA SER A 67 -7.98 4.83 7.63
C SER A 67 -7.29 5.96 8.41
N GLN A 68 -7.08 5.77 9.70
CA GLN A 68 -6.61 6.80 10.63
C GLN A 68 -5.16 6.56 11.06
N MET A 69 -4.41 7.65 11.14
CA MET A 69 -3.09 7.72 11.75
C MET A 69 -3.14 8.56 13.02
N THR A 70 -2.40 8.14 14.04
CA THR A 70 -2.20 8.93 15.27
C THR A 70 -1.06 9.92 15.06
N LEU A 71 -1.31 11.18 15.34
CA LEU A 71 -0.31 12.26 15.29
C LEU A 71 0.43 12.39 16.63
N VAL A 72 1.56 13.10 16.60
CA VAL A 72 2.39 13.39 17.79
C VAL A 72 1.64 14.13 18.91
N ASP A 73 0.60 14.89 18.58
CA ASP A 73 -0.27 15.58 19.54
C ASP A 73 -1.37 14.67 20.12
N GLY A 74 -1.39 13.39 19.75
CA GLY A 74 -2.39 12.40 20.16
C GLY A 74 -3.69 12.46 19.36
N THR A 75 -3.83 13.40 18.42
CA THR A 75 -5.02 13.48 17.56
C THR A 75 -4.97 12.42 16.46
N PHE A 76 -6.13 12.14 15.87
CA PHE A 76 -6.24 11.26 14.71
C PHE A 76 -6.47 12.07 13.44
N LYS A 77 -5.82 11.67 12.35
CA LYS A 77 -6.07 12.22 11.02
C LYS A 77 -6.23 11.09 10.01
N SER A 78 -7.21 11.21 9.13
CA SER A 78 -7.43 10.23 8.07
C SER A 78 -6.33 10.30 7.02
N LEU A 79 -5.99 9.17 6.40
CA LEU A 79 -4.94 9.10 5.38
C LEU A 79 -5.18 10.07 4.22
N SER A 80 -6.44 10.30 3.84
CA SER A 80 -6.81 11.28 2.81
C SER A 80 -6.43 12.73 3.14
N HIS A 81 -6.23 13.05 4.43
CA HIS A 81 -5.87 14.37 4.92
C HIS A 81 -4.42 14.47 5.42
N ILE A 82 -3.70 13.36 5.52
CA ILE A 82 -2.28 13.34 5.92
C ILE A 82 -1.44 14.09 4.90
N GLN A 83 -0.54 14.94 5.40
CA GLN A 83 0.38 15.73 4.59
C GLN A 83 1.82 15.30 4.84
N ILE A 84 2.68 15.48 3.82
CA ILE A 84 4.12 15.32 3.99
C ILE A 84 4.60 16.29 5.08
N GLY A 85 5.37 15.77 6.04
CA GLY A 85 5.82 16.48 7.22
C GLY A 85 4.98 16.24 8.47
N ASP A 86 3.75 15.72 8.36
CA ASP A 86 2.96 15.30 9.52
C ASP A 86 3.73 14.20 10.28
N LYS A 87 3.94 14.39 11.58
CA LYS A 87 4.57 13.40 12.45
C LYS A 87 3.53 12.41 12.96
N VAL A 88 3.66 11.17 12.54
CA VAL A 88 2.71 10.08 12.77
C VAL A 88 3.35 8.97 13.59
N LEU A 89 2.53 8.24 14.34
CA LEU A 89 2.97 7.10 15.12
C LEU A 89 3.43 5.97 14.19
N VAL A 90 4.65 5.49 14.42
CA VAL A 90 5.26 4.44 13.58
C VAL A 90 5.65 3.18 14.36
N ASN A 91 5.67 3.24 15.69
CA ASN A 91 5.99 2.10 16.55
C ASN A 91 5.54 2.34 18.01
N GLU A 92 5.79 1.38 18.90
CA GLU A 92 5.67 1.53 20.35
C GLU A 92 6.59 2.62 20.94
N ASN A 93 6.50 2.82 22.26
CA ASN A 93 7.30 3.80 23.01
C ASN A 93 7.13 5.24 22.52
N ASN A 94 5.94 5.59 22.00
CA ASN A 94 5.68 6.92 21.44
C ASN A 94 6.68 7.30 20.33
N THR A 95 7.00 6.35 19.45
CA THR A 95 7.90 6.63 18.33
C THR A 95 7.11 7.29 17.19
N TYR A 96 7.40 8.56 16.92
CA TYR A 96 6.76 9.34 15.85
C TYR A 96 7.78 9.77 14.79
N GLU A 97 7.39 9.69 13.53
CA GLU A 97 8.22 10.10 12.40
C GLU A 97 7.43 10.92 11.39
N PRO A 98 8.08 11.83 10.63
CA PRO A 98 7.40 12.55 9.57
C PRO A 98 7.05 11.62 8.42
N VAL A 99 5.87 11.81 7.83
CA VAL A 99 5.58 11.28 6.50
C VAL A 99 6.46 12.01 5.49
N ILE A 100 7.32 11.29 4.78
CA ILE A 100 8.31 11.87 3.86
C ILE A 100 7.87 11.86 2.39
N SER A 101 6.95 10.96 2.03
CA SER A 101 6.38 10.83 0.69
C SER A 101 5.17 9.87 0.72
N PHE A 102 4.56 9.61 -0.44
CA PHE A 102 3.58 8.55 -0.66
C PHE A 102 4.08 7.65 -1.81
N ILE A 103 4.25 6.35 -1.56
CA ILE A 103 4.70 5.36 -2.57
C ILE A 103 3.61 5.12 -3.63
N HIS A 104 2.36 5.21 -3.20
CA HIS A 104 1.18 5.07 -4.03
C HIS A 104 0.10 5.96 -3.43
N ALA A 105 -0.58 6.73 -4.26
CA ALA A 105 -1.77 7.45 -3.85
C ALA A 105 -2.71 7.64 -5.03
N LYS A 106 -3.97 7.30 -4.85
CA LYS A 106 -5.05 7.60 -5.78
C LYS A 106 -6.26 8.01 -4.95
N ARG A 107 -6.66 9.27 -5.07
CA ARG A 107 -7.69 9.87 -4.20
C ARG A 107 -9.09 9.42 -4.55
N GLU A 108 -9.33 9.20 -5.85
CA GLU A 108 -10.65 8.91 -6.39
C GLU A 108 -10.76 7.44 -6.82
N GLY A 109 -11.92 6.87 -6.53
CA GLY A 109 -12.31 5.53 -6.96
C GLY A 109 -12.45 4.51 -5.86
N LEU A 110 -13.22 3.48 -6.15
CA LEU A 110 -13.56 2.43 -5.20
C LEU A 110 -12.65 1.23 -5.40
N PHE A 111 -11.94 0.86 -4.34
CA PHE A 111 -11.03 -0.26 -4.34
C PHE A 111 -11.46 -1.30 -3.31
N THR A 112 -11.09 -2.55 -3.56
CA THR A 112 -11.39 -3.65 -2.64
C THR A 112 -10.28 -3.79 -1.60
N PHE A 113 -10.68 -3.87 -0.33
CA PHE A 113 -9.81 -4.05 0.83
C PHE A 113 -10.30 -5.21 1.69
N LEU A 114 -9.40 -5.79 2.48
CA LEU A 114 -9.74 -6.62 3.62
C LEU A 114 -10.15 -5.72 4.78
N SER A 115 -11.30 -6.00 5.39
CA SER A 115 -11.73 -5.51 6.68
C SER A 115 -11.37 -6.55 7.73
N ILE A 116 -10.29 -6.31 8.46
CA ILE A 116 -9.75 -7.21 9.48
C ILE A 116 -10.14 -6.66 10.85
N LYS A 117 -11.11 -7.30 11.49
CA LYS A 117 -11.52 -6.94 12.85
C LYS A 117 -10.62 -7.62 13.86
N ILE A 118 -10.05 -6.83 14.76
CA ILE A 118 -9.00 -7.22 15.70
C ILE A 118 -9.46 -6.89 17.11
N GLN A 119 -9.32 -7.85 18.02
CA GLN A 119 -9.61 -7.70 19.44
C GLN A 119 -8.29 -7.78 20.21
N SER A 120 -8.01 -6.79 21.07
CA SER A 120 -6.87 -6.85 21.99
C SER A 120 -7.01 -8.08 22.89
N ALA A 121 -5.91 -8.82 23.10
CA ALA A 121 -5.92 -9.94 24.05
C ALA A 121 -5.61 -9.51 25.49
N VAL A 122 -5.24 -8.23 25.71
CA VAL A 122 -4.92 -7.69 27.04
C VAL A 122 -5.98 -6.71 27.56
N SER A 123 -6.95 -6.34 26.74
CA SER A 123 -8.05 -5.44 27.12
C SER A 123 -9.31 -5.64 26.27
N ASN A 124 -10.35 -4.85 26.55
CA ASN A 124 -11.58 -4.84 25.75
C ASN A 124 -11.47 -3.98 24.47
N LEU A 125 -10.29 -3.44 24.16
CA LEU A 125 -10.06 -2.64 22.95
C LEU A 125 -10.30 -3.49 21.69
N SER A 126 -11.08 -2.95 20.77
CA SER A 126 -11.27 -3.53 19.44
C SER A 126 -10.93 -2.50 18.37
N SER A 127 -10.33 -2.96 17.27
CA SER A 127 -10.01 -2.15 16.12
C SER A 127 -10.39 -2.87 14.84
N THR A 128 -10.54 -2.13 13.75
CA THR A 128 -10.74 -2.68 12.41
C THR A 128 -9.71 -2.08 11.47
N LEU A 129 -8.84 -2.91 10.93
CA LEU A 129 -7.87 -2.52 9.92
C LEU A 129 -8.45 -2.74 8.53
N TYR A 130 -8.40 -1.69 7.70
CA TYR A 130 -8.72 -1.78 6.27
C TYR A 130 -7.43 -1.79 5.46
N VAL A 131 -7.16 -2.87 4.75
CA VAL A 131 -5.86 -3.07 4.10
C VAL A 131 -5.98 -3.96 2.86
N SER A 132 -5.21 -3.68 1.82
CA SER A 132 -5.13 -4.56 0.65
C SER A 132 -4.50 -5.92 0.99
N ALA A 133 -4.88 -6.98 0.28
CA ALA A 133 -4.43 -8.34 0.58
C ALA A 133 -2.90 -8.54 0.41
N ASN A 134 -2.25 -7.71 -0.41
CA ASN A 134 -0.80 -7.74 -0.63
C ASN A 134 -0.04 -6.71 0.23
N HIS A 135 -0.69 -5.97 1.12
CA HIS A 135 0.06 -5.12 2.05
C HIS A 135 0.71 -5.94 3.16
N LEU A 136 1.91 -5.56 3.59
CA LEU A 136 2.57 -6.23 4.71
C LEU A 136 2.09 -5.68 6.08
N ILE A 137 1.64 -6.58 6.94
CA ILE A 137 1.35 -6.31 8.36
C ILE A 137 2.18 -7.25 9.24
N PHE A 138 2.44 -6.83 10.48
CA PHE A 138 3.32 -7.58 11.37
C PHE A 138 2.56 -8.65 12.16
N ASP A 139 3.02 -9.89 12.01
CA ASP A 139 2.58 -11.03 12.78
C ASP A 139 3.14 -10.93 14.20
N PHE A 140 2.28 -11.07 15.21
CA PHE A 140 2.71 -10.92 16.60
C PHE A 140 3.65 -12.05 17.04
N ASP A 141 3.42 -13.28 16.56
CA ASP A 141 4.07 -14.48 17.08
C ASP A 141 5.46 -14.70 16.52
N SER A 142 5.63 -14.43 15.23
CA SER A 142 6.91 -14.50 14.54
C SER A 142 7.67 -13.17 14.55
N GLY A 143 6.99 -12.04 14.75
CA GLY A 143 7.56 -10.70 14.57
C GLY A 143 7.78 -10.31 13.11
N GLU A 144 7.53 -11.23 12.17
CA GLU A 144 7.78 -11.04 10.75
C GLU A 144 6.63 -10.30 10.04
N ALA A 145 6.98 -9.56 9.01
CA ALA A 145 6.00 -8.92 8.14
C ALA A 145 5.44 -9.94 7.14
N LYS A 146 4.11 -10.08 7.07
CA LYS A 146 3.41 -10.99 6.16
C LYS A 146 2.33 -10.26 5.39
N PHE A 147 2.00 -10.74 4.18
CA PHE A 147 0.90 -10.19 3.42
C PHE A 147 -0.42 -10.34 4.18
N ALA A 148 -1.23 -9.28 4.25
CA ALA A 148 -2.49 -9.27 4.98
C ALA A 148 -3.44 -10.40 4.54
N GLY A 149 -3.43 -10.77 3.25
CA GLY A 149 -4.20 -11.89 2.70
C GLY A 149 -3.69 -13.28 3.06
N LYS A 150 -2.60 -13.40 3.82
CA LYS A 150 -2.09 -14.67 4.37
C LYS A 150 -2.53 -14.92 5.82
N PHE A 151 -3.13 -13.92 6.47
CA PHE A 151 -3.68 -14.08 7.81
C PHE A 151 -5.06 -14.73 7.76
N HIS A 152 -5.37 -15.50 8.80
CA HIS A 152 -6.63 -16.17 9.03
C HIS A 152 -7.25 -15.71 10.34
N VAL A 153 -8.54 -16.03 10.53
CA VAL A 153 -9.20 -15.83 11.82
C VAL A 153 -8.47 -16.64 12.89
N ASN A 154 -8.30 -16.05 14.07
CA ASN A 154 -7.49 -16.49 15.21
C ASN A 154 -5.98 -16.21 15.15
N ASP A 155 -5.43 -15.79 14.01
CA ASP A 155 -4.05 -15.29 13.98
C ASP A 155 -3.93 -14.01 14.81
N ARG A 156 -2.69 -13.66 15.19
CA ARG A 156 -2.40 -12.48 16.01
C ARG A 156 -1.51 -11.49 15.26
N VAL A 157 -1.91 -10.23 15.28
CA VAL A 157 -1.17 -9.10 14.70
C VAL A 157 -0.67 -8.17 15.80
N GLN A 158 0.35 -7.38 15.49
CA GLN A 158 0.89 -6.38 16.41
C GLN A 158 -0.05 -5.17 16.49
N LEU A 159 -0.71 -5.02 17.65
CA LEU A 159 -1.59 -3.90 17.98
C LEU A 159 -0.84 -2.96 18.94
N ILE A 160 -0.97 -1.65 18.76
CA ILE A 160 -0.43 -0.65 19.68
C ILE A 160 -1.51 -0.29 20.70
N GLU A 161 -1.21 -0.55 21.97
CA GLU A 161 -2.06 -0.18 23.11
C GLU A 161 -1.19 0.35 24.24
N ASN A 162 -1.55 1.50 24.82
CA ASN A 162 -0.77 2.15 25.89
C ASN A 162 0.73 2.27 25.56
N ASN A 163 1.05 2.60 24.31
CA ASN A 163 2.39 2.74 23.75
C ASN A 163 3.25 1.46 23.79
N GLN A 164 2.63 0.29 23.84
CA GLN A 164 3.31 -1.00 23.77
C GLN A 164 2.71 -1.84 22.65
N ILE A 165 3.52 -2.71 22.05
CA ILE A 165 3.00 -3.75 21.16
C ILE A 165 2.33 -4.84 22.00
N VAL A 166 1.05 -5.09 21.73
CA VAL A 166 0.23 -6.12 22.36
C VAL A 166 -0.36 -7.06 21.31
N PRO A 167 -0.70 -8.31 21.67
CA PRO A 167 -1.32 -9.24 20.75
C PRO A 167 -2.76 -8.81 20.42
N GLY A 168 -3.02 -8.50 19.15
CA GLY A 168 -4.36 -8.30 18.60
C GLY A 168 -4.85 -9.55 17.88
N LYS A 169 -5.85 -10.24 18.42
CA LYS A 169 -6.43 -11.44 17.79
C LYS A 169 -7.39 -11.06 16.66
N ILE A 170 -7.22 -11.65 15.48
CA ILE A 170 -8.14 -11.48 14.36
C ILE A 170 -9.41 -12.27 14.64
N ILE A 171 -10.55 -11.58 14.68
CA ILE A 171 -11.87 -12.19 14.94
C ILE A 171 -12.75 -12.27 13.70
N SER A 172 -12.51 -11.43 12.69
CA SER A 172 -13.17 -11.56 11.39
C SER A 172 -12.33 -10.96 10.27
N ILE A 173 -12.42 -11.55 9.08
CA ILE A 173 -11.87 -11.00 7.85
C ILE A 173 -13.00 -10.95 6.83
N GLN A 174 -13.29 -9.77 6.28
CA GLN A 174 -14.32 -9.56 5.26
C GLN A 174 -13.76 -8.74 4.10
N SER A 175 -14.39 -8.82 2.94
CA SER A 175 -14.09 -7.92 1.83
C SER A 175 -14.95 -6.67 1.93
N THR A 176 -14.37 -5.49 1.73
CA THR A 176 -15.08 -4.21 1.71
C THR A 176 -14.58 -3.31 0.59
N LYS A 177 -15.41 -2.37 0.15
CA LYS A 177 -15.05 -1.35 -0.85
C LYS A 177 -14.90 0.00 -0.16
N GLN A 178 -13.77 0.67 -0.39
CA GLN A 178 -13.52 2.00 0.15
C GLN A 178 -12.90 2.92 -0.90
N GLU A 179 -13.05 4.22 -0.65
CA GLU A 179 -12.59 5.27 -1.57
C GLU A 179 -11.10 5.55 -1.41
N GLY A 180 -10.44 5.63 -2.56
CA GLY A 180 -9.02 5.91 -2.69
C GLY A 180 -8.11 4.82 -2.11
N TYR A 181 -6.82 4.94 -2.40
CA TYR A 181 -5.78 4.21 -1.70
C TYR A 181 -4.55 5.09 -1.49
N TYR A 182 -3.84 4.84 -0.39
CA TYR A 182 -2.69 5.61 0.07
C TYR A 182 -1.68 4.69 0.73
N ALA A 183 -0.41 4.78 0.33
CA ALA A 183 0.74 4.19 1.03
C ALA A 183 1.69 5.32 1.42
N PRO A 184 1.53 5.92 2.62
CA PRO A 184 2.51 6.87 3.12
C PRO A 184 3.86 6.16 3.31
N LEU A 185 4.95 6.93 3.20
CA LEU A 185 6.31 6.48 3.49
C LEU A 185 6.85 7.24 4.68
N THR A 186 7.44 6.50 5.63
CA THR A 186 8.17 7.03 6.79
C THR A 186 9.63 6.56 6.74
N PRO A 187 10.54 7.26 7.43
CA PRO A 187 11.96 6.89 7.50
C PRO A 187 12.23 5.45 7.96
N SER A 188 11.49 4.96 8.97
CA SER A 188 11.62 3.61 9.54
C SER A 188 11.10 2.49 8.65
N GLY A 189 10.22 2.78 7.69
CA GLY A 189 9.55 1.74 6.91
C GLY A 189 8.27 1.18 7.58
N THR A 190 7.88 1.70 8.74
CA THR A 190 6.70 1.27 9.50
C THR A 190 5.74 2.42 9.77
N ILE A 191 4.45 2.07 9.95
CA ILE A 191 3.36 3.00 10.25
C ILE A 191 2.34 2.30 11.15
N VAL A 192 1.62 3.09 11.94
CA VAL A 192 0.48 2.60 12.72
C VAL A 192 -0.81 3.11 12.08
N ILE A 193 -1.64 2.18 11.58
CA ILE A 193 -2.95 2.46 10.97
C ILE A 193 -4.05 1.85 11.82
N ASN A 194 -5.01 2.67 12.27
CA ASN A 194 -6.08 2.24 13.17
C ASN A 194 -5.55 1.49 14.41
N GLY A 195 -4.39 1.89 14.93
CA GLY A 195 -3.73 1.24 16.06
C GLY A 195 -2.98 -0.07 15.72
N VAL A 196 -2.96 -0.53 14.48
CA VAL A 196 -2.25 -1.75 14.06
C VAL A 196 -0.92 -1.38 13.41
N LEU A 197 0.17 -2.05 13.81
CA LEU A 197 1.48 -1.86 13.19
C LEU A 197 1.51 -2.50 11.80
N ALA A 198 1.92 -1.73 10.82
CA ALA A 198 2.06 -2.17 9.44
C ALA A 198 3.35 -1.64 8.81
N SER A 199 3.78 -2.29 7.73
CA SER A 199 4.88 -1.78 6.91
C SER A 199 4.39 -0.66 5.97
N ASN A 200 5.29 0.15 5.42
CA ASN A 200 4.99 0.98 4.25
C ASN A 200 4.89 0.18 2.93
N TYR A 201 5.29 -1.10 2.91
CA TYR A 201 5.50 -1.86 1.68
C TYR A 201 4.42 -2.92 1.40
N ALA A 202 4.09 -3.08 0.12
CA ALA A 202 3.02 -3.97 -0.34
C ALA A 202 3.37 -4.85 -1.55
N THR A 203 4.59 -4.73 -2.04
CA THR A 203 4.99 -5.36 -3.31
C THR A 203 5.98 -6.48 -3.10
N VAL A 204 6.86 -6.31 -2.12
CA VAL A 204 7.91 -7.27 -1.80
C VAL A 204 7.57 -7.95 -0.49
N SER A 205 7.67 -9.28 -0.45
CA SER A 205 7.30 -10.07 0.74
C SER A 205 8.23 -9.88 1.93
N ASN A 206 9.47 -9.41 1.68
CA ASN A 206 10.47 -9.16 2.69
C ASN A 206 10.58 -7.65 2.98
N HIS A 207 10.09 -7.25 4.15
CA HIS A 207 10.16 -5.87 4.63
C HIS A 207 11.59 -5.32 4.63
N GLY A 208 12.55 -6.07 5.18
CA GLY A 208 13.94 -5.63 5.29
C GLY A 208 14.61 -5.42 3.92
N LEU A 209 14.33 -6.29 2.95
CA LEU A 209 14.78 -6.14 1.57
C LEU A 209 14.17 -4.91 0.93
N ALA A 210 12.85 -4.77 1.02
CA ALA A 210 12.14 -3.61 0.49
C ALA A 210 12.70 -2.31 1.08
N HIS A 211 12.92 -2.29 2.39
CA HIS A 211 13.46 -1.16 3.11
C HIS A 211 14.87 -0.79 2.65
N LYS A 212 15.74 -1.79 2.43
CA LYS A 212 17.10 -1.58 1.90
C LYS A 212 17.08 -1.00 0.50
N VAL A 213 16.26 -1.53 -0.42
CA VAL A 213 16.16 -1.00 -1.79
C VAL A 213 15.63 0.43 -1.78
N MET A 214 14.64 0.71 -0.94
CA MET A 214 14.05 2.04 -0.79
C MET A 214 14.98 3.05 -0.09
N SER A 215 16.15 2.65 0.42
CA SER A 215 17.11 3.59 1.02
C SER A 215 17.66 4.61 0.01
N ILE A 216 17.89 4.19 -1.24
CA ILE A 216 18.34 5.06 -2.33
C ILE A 216 17.27 6.12 -2.63
N TYR A 217 16.00 5.72 -2.63
CA TYR A 217 14.87 6.64 -2.78
C TYR A 217 14.79 7.63 -1.64
N ARG A 218 14.85 7.14 -0.39
CA ARG A 218 14.81 7.99 0.81
C ARG A 218 15.92 9.03 0.79
N TRP A 219 17.13 8.62 0.37
CA TRP A 219 18.24 9.55 0.17
C TRP A 219 17.96 10.58 -0.92
N TRP A 220 17.43 10.16 -2.07
CA TRP A 220 17.07 11.05 -3.16
C TRP A 220 16.03 12.10 -2.73
N ILE A 221 14.90 11.68 -2.16
CA ILE A 221 13.83 12.61 -1.72
C ILE A 221 14.26 13.50 -0.54
N HIS A 222 15.23 13.06 0.27
CA HIS A 222 15.82 13.90 1.31
C HIS A 222 16.61 15.07 0.71
N LEU A 223 17.29 14.86 -0.43
CA LEU A 223 18.05 15.91 -1.11
C LEU A 223 17.18 16.90 -1.88
N ILE A 224 16.13 16.42 -2.55
CA ILE A 224 15.30 17.27 -3.44
C ILE A 224 14.01 17.78 -2.78
N GLY A 225 13.71 17.33 -1.55
CA GLY A 225 12.42 17.50 -0.91
C GLY A 225 11.38 16.53 -1.47
N GLY A 226 10.61 15.88 -0.58
CA GLY A 226 9.54 14.97 -0.99
C GLY A 226 8.55 15.65 -1.94
N SER A 227 8.16 14.95 -3.00
CA SER A 227 7.21 15.48 -3.99
C SER A 227 5.80 15.63 -3.39
N LYS A 228 5.13 16.74 -3.71
CA LYS A 228 3.77 17.04 -3.22
C LYS A 228 2.66 16.19 -3.83
N TRP A 229 2.95 15.37 -4.85
CA TRP A 229 1.93 14.76 -5.69
C TRP A 229 2.24 13.30 -6.00
N ASN A 230 1.24 12.46 -5.77
CA ASN A 230 1.12 11.03 -6.12
C ASN A 230 2.21 10.53 -7.07
N GLU A 231 3.31 10.06 -6.51
CA GLU A 231 4.21 9.20 -7.26
C GLU A 231 3.57 7.81 -7.23
N GLU A 232 2.91 7.40 -8.30
CA GLU A 232 3.15 6.01 -8.68
C GLU A 232 4.66 5.97 -8.96
N ILE A 233 5.42 5.14 -8.25
CA ILE A 233 6.86 4.96 -8.49
C ILE A 233 7.07 3.71 -9.36
N PRO A 234 6.63 3.67 -10.64
CA PRO A 234 6.66 2.45 -11.45
C PRO A 234 8.09 1.91 -11.62
N CYS A 235 9.09 2.79 -11.77
CA CYS A 235 10.48 2.38 -11.99
C CYS A 235 11.08 1.67 -10.77
N MET A 236 10.89 2.21 -9.56
CA MET A 236 11.46 1.60 -8.37
C MET A 236 10.76 0.31 -8.00
N LEU A 237 9.46 0.24 -8.23
CA LEU A 237 8.67 -0.97 -8.05
C LEU A 237 9.20 -2.12 -8.92
N GLN A 238 9.52 -1.82 -10.18
CA GLN A 238 10.12 -2.79 -11.12
C GLN A 238 11.50 -3.24 -10.66
N ILE A 239 12.34 -2.33 -10.17
CA ILE A 239 13.65 -2.67 -9.60
C ILE A 239 13.49 -3.59 -8.37
N MET A 240 12.58 -3.25 -7.46
CA MET A 240 12.30 -4.03 -6.25
C MET A 240 11.82 -5.45 -6.57
N LEU A 241 10.88 -5.60 -7.51
CA LEU A 241 10.36 -6.89 -7.94
C LEU A 241 11.44 -7.74 -8.63
N THR A 242 12.28 -7.11 -9.45
CA THR A 242 13.39 -7.79 -10.13
C THR A 242 14.41 -8.30 -9.11
N ILE A 243 14.76 -7.48 -8.11
CA ILE A 243 15.68 -7.87 -7.03
C ILE A 243 15.10 -9.01 -6.19
N GLU A 244 13.83 -8.95 -5.80
CA GLU A 244 13.18 -10.06 -5.08
C GLU A 244 13.17 -11.34 -5.91
N GLN A 245 12.90 -11.25 -7.22
CA GLN A 245 12.89 -12.40 -8.10
C GLN A 245 14.30 -12.99 -8.27
N ILE A 246 15.33 -12.15 -8.41
CA ILE A 246 16.75 -12.58 -8.43
C ILE A 246 17.11 -13.25 -7.11
N ILE A 247 16.76 -12.66 -5.96
CA ILE A 247 17.04 -13.25 -4.65
C ILE A 247 16.30 -14.58 -4.50
N ARG A 248 15.03 -14.69 -4.88
CA ARG A 248 14.31 -15.98 -4.86
C ARG A 248 14.95 -17.01 -5.78
N TRP A 249 15.47 -16.58 -6.93
CA TRP A 249 16.16 -17.46 -7.88
C TRP A 249 17.51 -17.92 -7.35
N CYS A 250 18.31 -17.02 -6.77
CA CYS A 250 19.59 -17.33 -6.13
C CYS A 250 19.41 -18.14 -4.83
N SER A 251 18.46 -17.79 -3.98
CA SER A 251 18.10 -18.55 -2.77
C SER A 251 17.48 -19.91 -3.10
N GLY A 252 16.78 -20.01 -4.23
CA GLY A 252 16.32 -21.28 -4.81
C GLY A 252 17.46 -22.13 -5.38
N GLN A 253 18.61 -21.53 -5.72
CA GLN A 253 19.83 -22.25 -6.09
C GLN A 253 20.71 -22.61 -4.88
N ILE A 254 20.58 -21.91 -3.74
CA ILE A 254 21.35 -22.20 -2.51
C ILE A 254 20.70 -23.31 -1.64
N LEU A 255 19.47 -23.73 -1.94
CA LEU A 255 18.76 -24.81 -1.23
C LEU A 255 18.64 -26.13 -2.01
N ILE A 256 19.55 -26.43 -2.96
CA ILE A 256 19.61 -27.74 -3.64
C ILE A 256 20.99 -28.42 -3.50
N ASP A 257 21.78 -28.09 -2.46
CA ASP A 257 23.05 -28.82 -2.21
C ASP A 257 23.32 -29.14 -0.72
N SER A 258 22.27 -29.27 0.10
CA SER A 258 22.42 -29.81 1.46
C SER A 258 21.16 -30.48 2.04
N TYR A 259 20.46 -31.25 1.22
CA TYR A 259 19.53 -32.29 1.70
C TYR A 259 19.49 -33.47 0.70
N ILE A 260 20.51 -34.33 0.79
CA ILE A 260 20.38 -35.78 0.72
C ILE A 260 20.97 -36.32 2.02
#